data_AF-A0A9P4ICA6-F1
#
_entry.id   AF-A0A9P4ICA6-F1
#
_cell.length_a   1.000
_cell.length_b   1.000
_cell.length_c   1.000
_cell.angle_alpha   90.00
_cell.angle_beta   90.00
_cell.angle_gamma   90.00
#
_symmetry.space_group_name_H-M   'P 1'
#
loop_
_entity.id
_entity.type
_entity.pdbx_description
1 polymer ?
#
loop_
_entity_poly.entity_id
_entity_poly.type
_entity_poly.pdbx_seq_one_letter_code
_entity_poly.pdbx_strand_id
1 'polypeptide(L)'
;MAGLLSIALFALLGTSMAAPAVAPEPTKPTIVDFNLVSTQASSPDLVTPALDGGRAITLFDPFNNDEFFLSLGHNKNLPVFELSGDSLSAKAKEPFTGKDITYHSEKLVAGQPVKMSRIPKGSSGMSFNGDLITVGADAGDFQMCSNVQGHSVIYYKAHYPNCEEFSFLQVVPRSEVL
;
A
#
# COMPACT_ATOMS: atom_id res chain seq x y z
N MET A 1 53.23 -67.87 -30.42
CA MET A 1 53.73 -66.59 -30.97
C MET A 1 52.51 -65.69 -31.09
N ALA A 2 52.28 -64.78 -30.13
CA ALA A 2 52.71 -63.37 -30.16
C ALA A 2 52.11 -62.63 -31.39
N GLY A 3 51.37 -61.53 -31.33
CA GLY A 3 50.93 -60.58 -30.30
C GLY A 3 49.75 -59.77 -30.90
N LEU A 4 48.79 -59.28 -30.12
CA LEU A 4 48.71 -57.95 -29.47
C LEU A 4 48.57 -56.73 -30.41
N LEU A 5 47.67 -55.83 -29.97
CA LEU A 5 47.45 -54.41 -30.33
C LEU A 5 46.56 -54.07 -31.54
N SER A 6 45.38 -53.48 -31.26
CA SER A 6 45.10 -52.12 -31.73
C SER A 6 43.88 -51.44 -31.09
N ILE A 7 44.21 -50.38 -30.37
CA ILE A 7 43.61 -49.02 -30.37
C ILE A 7 42.19 -48.89 -29.80
N ALA A 8 42.15 -48.45 -28.53
CA ALA A 8 40.99 -47.81 -27.92
C ALA A 8 40.85 -46.37 -28.45
N LEU A 9 39.65 -46.02 -28.92
CA LEU A 9 39.27 -44.67 -29.31
C LEU A 9 37.99 -44.30 -28.54
N PHE A 10 38.14 -43.60 -27.41
CA PHE A 10 37.02 -42.97 -26.70
C PHE A 10 37.25 -41.46 -26.72
N ALA A 11 36.60 -40.79 -27.65
CA ALA A 11 36.52 -39.33 -27.69
C ALA A 11 35.48 -38.87 -26.65
N LEU A 12 35.95 -38.24 -25.57
CA LEU A 12 35.08 -37.52 -24.64
C LEU A 12 34.65 -36.19 -25.28
N LEU A 13 33.39 -36.11 -25.72
CA LEU A 13 32.75 -34.83 -26.00
C LEU A 13 32.30 -34.20 -24.68
N GLY A 14 33.04 -33.18 -24.22
CA GLY A 14 32.62 -32.34 -23.10
C GLY A 14 31.56 -31.33 -23.56
N THR A 15 30.31 -31.56 -23.19
CA THR A 15 29.23 -30.58 -23.33
C THR A 15 29.32 -29.57 -22.19
N SER A 16 29.86 -28.38 -22.50
CA SER A 16 29.84 -27.22 -21.61
C SER A 16 28.40 -26.70 -21.52
N MET A 17 27.74 -26.96 -20.38
CA MET A 17 26.46 -26.33 -20.06
C MET A 17 26.73 -24.93 -19.53
N ALA A 18 26.57 -23.93 -20.39
CA ALA A 18 26.48 -22.54 -19.96
C ALA A 18 25.23 -22.39 -19.08
N ALA A 19 25.43 -22.10 -17.80
CA ALA A 19 24.34 -21.78 -16.89
C ALA A 19 23.61 -20.52 -17.39
N PRO A 20 22.27 -20.49 -17.39
CA PRO A 20 21.53 -19.29 -17.75
C PRO A 20 21.88 -18.17 -16.78
N ALA A 21 22.33 -17.04 -17.31
CA ALA A 21 22.53 -15.83 -16.53
C ALA A 21 21.17 -15.40 -15.96
N VAL A 22 21.01 -15.54 -14.65
CA VAL A 22 19.86 -15.00 -13.93
C VAL A 22 19.97 -13.47 -14.04
N ALA A 23 19.12 -12.86 -14.86
CA ALA A 23 19.01 -11.41 -14.90
C ALA A 23 18.60 -10.92 -13.49
N PRO A 24 19.23 -9.88 -12.95
CA PRO A 24 18.80 -9.31 -11.69
C PRO A 24 17.35 -8.86 -11.85
N GLU A 25 16.47 -9.36 -10.97
CA GLU A 25 15.08 -8.94 -10.90
C GLU A 25 15.06 -7.43 -10.62
N PRO A 26 14.29 -6.62 -11.39
CA PRO A 26 14.25 -5.19 -11.18
C PRO A 26 13.77 -4.91 -9.75
N THR A 27 14.66 -4.36 -8.92
CA THR A 27 14.32 -4.00 -7.55
C THR A 27 13.26 -2.91 -7.58
N LYS A 28 12.03 -3.25 -7.22
CA LYS A 28 10.95 -2.27 -7.08
C LYS A 28 11.41 -1.18 -6.10
N PRO A 29 11.34 0.12 -6.47
CA PRO A 29 11.79 1.18 -5.58
C PRO A 29 11.01 1.16 -4.28
N THR A 30 11.72 1.28 -3.16
CA THR A 30 11.10 1.42 -1.84
C THR A 30 10.32 2.73 -1.78
N ILE A 31 9.00 2.64 -1.67
CA ILE A 31 8.12 3.80 -1.53
C ILE A 31 8.17 4.25 -0.08
N VAL A 32 8.94 5.31 0.19
CA VAL A 32 9.17 5.81 1.56
C VAL A 32 8.23 6.94 1.94
N ASP A 33 7.73 7.70 0.96
CA ASP A 33 6.78 8.81 1.12
C ASP A 33 5.78 8.80 -0.03
N PHE A 34 4.49 8.75 0.26
CA PHE A 34 3.46 8.70 -0.77
C PHE A 34 2.21 9.49 -0.39
N ASN A 35 1.43 9.83 -1.42
CA ASN A 35 0.04 10.20 -1.21
C ASN A 35 -0.81 8.95 -1.37
N LEU A 36 -1.92 8.91 -0.63
CA LEU A 36 -2.87 7.83 -0.70
C LEU A 36 -4.08 8.31 -1.52
N VAL A 37 -4.52 7.49 -2.47
CA VAL A 37 -5.69 7.75 -3.31
C VAL A 37 -6.62 6.54 -3.28
N SER A 38 -7.91 6.79 -3.47
CA SER A 38 -8.88 5.75 -3.79
C SER A 38 -8.81 5.41 -5.27
N THR A 39 -8.94 4.14 -5.61
CA THR A 39 -9.06 3.66 -6.99
C THR A 39 -10.06 2.52 -7.10
N GLN A 40 -10.70 2.37 -8.25
CA GLN A 40 -11.58 1.23 -8.54
C GLN A 40 -10.80 0.01 -9.03
N ALA A 41 -9.52 0.19 -9.31
CA ALA A 41 -8.74 -0.81 -10.00
C ALA A 41 -7.99 -1.71 -9.02
N SER A 42 -8.12 -3.01 -9.22
CA SER A 42 -7.58 -4.05 -8.33
C SER A 42 -6.16 -4.50 -8.69
N SER A 43 -5.61 -4.00 -9.80
CA SER A 43 -4.29 -4.41 -10.28
C SER A 43 -3.19 -3.73 -9.45
N PRO A 44 -2.25 -4.49 -8.89
CA PRO A 44 -1.24 -3.97 -7.99
C PRO A 44 -0.21 -3.05 -8.68
N ASP A 45 0.01 -3.16 -9.99
CA ASP A 45 1.06 -2.37 -10.69
C ASP A 45 0.48 -1.32 -11.64
N LEU A 46 -0.57 -0.64 -11.20
CA LEU A 46 -1.21 0.41 -11.98
C LEU A 46 -0.40 1.70 -11.95
N VAL A 47 0.43 1.88 -12.97
CA VAL A 47 0.99 3.18 -13.36
C VAL A 47 -0.09 4.04 -14.04
N THR A 48 -1.28 4.13 -13.45
CA THR A 48 -2.29 5.07 -13.95
C THR A 48 -1.93 6.47 -13.45
N PRO A 49 -1.97 7.48 -14.32
CA PRO A 49 -1.82 8.87 -13.91
C PRO A 49 -2.77 9.14 -12.74
N ALA A 50 -2.26 9.79 -11.71
CA ALA A 50 -3.04 10.17 -10.55
C ALA A 50 -4.35 10.82 -11.04
N LEU A 51 -5.49 10.26 -10.60
CA LEU A 51 -6.82 10.88 -10.66
C LEU A 51 -7.69 10.67 -11.92
N ASP A 52 -7.52 9.65 -12.75
CA ASP A 52 -8.64 9.27 -13.65
C ASP A 52 -9.73 8.54 -12.85
N GLY A 53 -10.54 9.32 -12.13
CA GLY A 53 -11.62 8.86 -11.24
C GLY A 53 -11.21 8.59 -9.78
N GLY A 54 -9.92 8.58 -9.47
CA GLY A 54 -9.45 8.40 -8.08
C GLY A 54 -9.60 9.66 -7.22
N ARG A 55 -9.90 9.49 -5.93
CA ARG A 55 -10.04 10.60 -4.96
C ARG A 55 -8.95 10.52 -3.91
N ALA A 56 -8.28 11.64 -3.63
CA ALA A 56 -7.21 11.68 -2.66
C ALA A 56 -7.72 11.41 -1.23
N ILE A 57 -6.92 10.70 -0.44
CA ILE A 57 -7.20 10.41 0.97
C ILE A 57 -6.51 11.46 1.84
N THR A 58 -7.23 11.95 2.85
CA THR A 58 -6.77 12.92 3.84
C THR A 58 -7.02 12.41 5.25
N LEU A 59 -6.57 13.19 6.23
CA LEU A 59 -6.88 13.01 7.64
C LEU A 59 -8.06 13.92 8.02
N PHE A 60 -9.04 13.35 8.70
CA PHE A 60 -10.24 14.05 9.16
C PHE A 60 -10.38 13.93 10.67
N ASP A 61 -10.52 15.07 11.34
CA ASP A 61 -10.79 15.17 12.77
C ASP A 61 -12.17 15.84 13.00
N PRO A 62 -13.23 15.05 13.18
CA PRO A 62 -14.58 15.59 13.43
C PRO A 62 -14.76 16.18 14.82
N PHE A 63 -13.88 15.85 15.77
CA PHE A 63 -14.15 16.06 17.19
C PHE A 63 -13.06 16.85 17.91
N ASN A 64 -12.05 17.34 17.19
CA ASN A 64 -10.91 18.06 17.75
C ASN A 64 -10.18 17.21 18.82
N ASN A 65 -9.96 15.93 18.50
CA ASN A 65 -9.45 14.88 19.40
C ASN A 65 -8.07 14.37 18.97
N ASP A 66 -7.42 13.58 19.83
CA ASP A 66 -6.12 12.94 19.54
C ASP A 66 -6.20 11.76 18.52
N GLU A 67 -7.32 11.63 17.82
CA GLU A 67 -7.58 10.60 16.82
C GLU A 67 -8.07 11.24 15.52
N PHE A 68 -7.50 10.81 14.39
CA PHE A 68 -7.93 11.15 13.04
C PHE A 68 -8.56 9.94 12.36
N PHE A 69 -9.39 10.19 11.36
CA PHE A 69 -9.92 9.18 10.45
C PHE A 69 -9.36 9.39 9.04
N LEU A 70 -9.15 8.31 8.31
CA LEU A 70 -8.92 8.43 6.87
C LEU A 70 -10.22 8.86 6.17
N SER A 71 -10.13 9.84 5.29
CA SER A 71 -11.29 10.50 4.68
C SER A 71 -10.98 10.93 3.25
N LEU A 72 -12.01 11.21 2.45
CA LEU A 72 -11.80 11.81 1.13
C LEU A 72 -11.47 13.29 1.28
N GLY A 73 -10.29 13.66 0.76
CA GLY A 73 -9.82 15.02 0.74
C GLY A 73 -10.41 15.81 -0.42
N HIS A 74 -10.73 17.08 -0.14
CA HIS A 74 -10.99 18.11 -1.16
C HIS A 74 -9.85 19.15 -1.24
N ASN A 75 -8.74 18.91 -0.53
CA ASN A 75 -7.76 19.93 -0.22
C ASN A 75 -6.54 19.90 -1.16
N LYS A 76 -5.97 21.09 -1.40
CA LYS A 76 -4.70 21.27 -2.13
C LYS A 76 -3.47 20.73 -1.37
N ASN A 77 -3.59 20.47 -0.07
CA ASN A 77 -2.50 19.95 0.77
C ASN A 77 -2.85 18.53 1.22
N LEU A 78 -2.38 17.56 0.44
CA LEU A 78 -2.55 16.15 0.78
C LEU A 78 -1.51 15.74 1.83
N PRO A 79 -1.90 14.95 2.85
CA PRO A 79 -0.94 14.39 3.78
C PRO A 79 0.03 13.47 3.03
N VAL A 80 1.27 13.47 3.52
CA VAL A 80 2.28 12.49 3.14
C VAL A 80 2.15 11.34 4.11
N PHE A 81 1.98 10.16 3.54
CA PHE A 81 1.91 8.90 4.26
C PHE A 81 3.22 8.14 4.13
N GLU A 82 3.53 7.39 5.19
CA GLU A 82 4.63 6.43 5.24
C GLU A 82 4.06 5.10 5.75
N LEU A 83 4.44 3.98 5.14
CA LEU A 83 4.12 2.65 5.65
C LEU A 83 5.39 2.04 6.25
N SER A 84 5.42 1.89 7.58
CA SER A 84 6.57 1.33 8.29
C SER A 84 6.14 0.08 9.05
N GLY A 85 6.77 -1.05 8.73
CA GLY A 85 6.29 -2.34 9.19
C GLY A 85 4.89 -2.61 8.66
N ASP A 86 3.92 -2.63 9.58
CA ASP A 86 2.52 -2.92 9.32
C ASP A 86 1.57 -1.80 9.79
N SER A 87 2.09 -0.58 9.89
CA SER A 87 1.33 0.62 10.27
C SER A 87 1.57 1.76 9.28
N LEU A 88 0.47 2.25 8.71
CA LEU A 88 0.42 3.51 7.98
C LEU A 88 0.59 4.67 8.95
N SER A 89 1.37 5.68 8.58
CA SER A 89 1.58 6.87 9.40
C SER A 89 1.52 8.14 8.56
N ALA A 90 1.16 9.26 9.19
CA ALA A 90 1.14 10.57 8.56
C ALA A 90 1.29 11.68 9.60
N LYS A 91 1.83 12.83 9.18
CA LYS A 91 1.95 14.01 10.04
C LYS A 91 0.68 14.87 9.96
N ALA A 92 0.19 15.29 11.12
CA ALA A 92 -0.92 16.23 11.24
C ALA A 92 -0.66 17.22 12.38
N LYS A 93 -1.41 18.33 12.36
CA LYS A 93 -1.40 19.32 13.43
C LYS A 93 -2.19 18.78 14.63
N GLU A 94 -1.55 18.72 15.79
CA GLU A 94 -2.22 18.37 17.04
C GLU A 94 -3.27 19.44 17.39
N PRO A 95 -4.53 19.05 17.67
CA PRO A 95 -5.64 20.01 17.84
C PRO A 95 -5.41 21.11 18.88
N PHE A 96 -4.69 20.82 19.97
CA PHE A 96 -4.54 21.75 21.09
C PHE A 96 -3.24 22.58 21.05
N THR A 97 -2.18 22.05 20.45
CA THR A 97 -0.87 22.73 20.44
C THR A 97 -0.46 23.25 19.07
N GLY A 98 -1.12 22.81 17.99
CA GLY A 98 -0.75 23.14 16.61
C GLY A 98 0.63 22.60 16.19
N LYS A 99 1.23 21.72 16.98
CA LYS A 99 2.50 21.07 16.65
C LYS A 99 2.26 19.98 15.62
N ASP A 100 3.21 19.78 14.72
CA ASP A 100 3.18 18.62 13.83
C ASP A 100 3.54 17.37 14.64
N ILE A 101 2.62 16.42 14.68
CA ILE A 101 2.76 15.13 15.35
C ILE A 101 2.53 14.03 14.31
N THR A 102 3.27 12.94 14.43
CA THR A 102 3.03 11.72 13.63
C THR A 102 1.91 10.91 14.27
N TYR A 103 0.91 10.58 13.46
CA TYR A 103 -0.17 9.67 13.80
C TYR A 103 0.03 8.36 13.07
N HIS A 104 -0.34 7.26 13.73
CA HIS A 104 -0.18 5.90 13.24
C HIS A 104 -1.54 5.23 13.17
N SER A 105 -1.75 4.44 12.13
CA SER A 105 -2.94 3.61 11.98
C SER A 105 -3.07 2.65 13.15
N GLU A 106 -4.27 2.58 13.70
CA GLU A 106 -4.60 1.60 14.73
C GLU A 106 -4.92 0.24 14.12
N LYS A 107 -5.05 -0.77 14.99
CA LYS A 107 -5.60 -2.06 14.63
C LYS A 107 -6.93 -1.91 13.90
N LEU A 108 -6.99 -2.46 12.70
CA LEU A 108 -8.20 -2.45 11.89
C LEU A 108 -9.27 -3.37 12.46
N VAL A 109 -10.50 -2.88 12.50
CA VAL A 109 -11.68 -3.62 12.97
C VAL A 109 -12.72 -3.59 11.87
N ALA A 110 -13.23 -4.76 11.49
CA ALA A 110 -14.26 -4.86 10.44
C ALA A 110 -15.51 -4.05 10.81
N GLY A 111 -16.05 -3.31 9.84
CA GLY A 111 -17.19 -2.42 10.03
C GLY A 111 -16.86 -1.11 10.78
N GLN A 112 -15.59 -0.81 11.03
CA GLN A 112 -15.18 0.43 11.70
C GLN A 112 -14.39 1.35 10.74
N PRO A 113 -14.42 2.68 10.97
CA PRO A 113 -13.54 3.62 10.29
C PRO A 113 -12.06 3.28 10.54
N VAL A 114 -11.21 3.54 9.56
CA VAL A 114 -9.75 3.47 9.71
C VAL A 114 -9.30 4.67 10.54
N LYS A 115 -8.81 4.37 11.75
CA LYS A 115 -8.33 5.36 12.71
C LYS A 115 -6.82 5.52 12.67
N MET A 116 -6.38 6.74 12.91
CA MET A 116 -5.00 7.16 13.06
C MET A 116 -4.85 7.83 14.43
N SER A 117 -3.98 7.34 15.29
CA SER A 117 -3.78 7.89 16.64
C SER A 117 -2.31 8.11 16.95
N ARG A 118 -2.04 9.03 17.88
CA ARG A 118 -0.67 9.32 18.34
C ARG A 118 -0.04 8.12 19.06
N ILE A 119 -0.86 7.35 19.78
CA ILE A 119 -0.44 6.15 20.52
C ILE A 119 -1.25 4.97 19.97
N PRO A 120 -0.74 4.27 18.95
CA PRO A 120 -1.51 3.23 18.27
C PRO A 120 -1.81 2.04 19.19
N LYS A 121 -3.07 1.58 19.19
CA LYS A 121 -3.54 0.45 20.00
C LYS A 121 -3.28 -0.92 19.34
N GLY A 122 -2.07 -1.10 18.80
CA GLY A 122 -1.66 -2.27 18.05
C GLY A 122 -1.44 -2.00 16.56
N SER A 123 -0.99 -3.03 15.84
CA SER A 123 -0.68 -2.97 14.41
C SER A 123 -1.94 -3.00 13.55
N SER A 124 -1.91 -2.24 12.45
CA SER A 124 -2.99 -2.21 11.46
C SER A 124 -2.99 -3.43 10.53
N GLY A 125 -1.87 -4.15 10.44
CA GLY A 125 -1.68 -5.27 9.52
C GLY A 125 -1.59 -4.85 8.05
N MET A 126 -1.39 -3.56 7.78
CA MET A 126 -1.30 -3.03 6.42
C MET A 126 0.04 -3.38 5.77
N SER A 127 0.02 -3.70 4.49
CA SER A 127 1.23 -3.98 3.70
C SER A 127 1.10 -3.44 2.28
N PHE A 128 2.21 -3.44 1.54
CA PHE A 128 2.19 -3.19 0.10
C PHE A 128 1.91 -4.48 -0.68
N ASN A 129 1.02 -4.39 -1.66
CA ASN A 129 0.95 -5.31 -2.79
C ASN A 129 1.03 -4.49 -4.07
N GLY A 130 2.21 -4.44 -4.66
CA GLY A 130 2.50 -3.47 -5.69
C GLY A 130 2.37 -2.04 -5.15
N ASP A 131 1.45 -1.27 -5.74
CA ASP A 131 1.09 0.11 -5.40
C ASP A 131 -0.24 0.15 -4.63
N LEU A 132 -0.79 -0.98 -4.21
CA LEU A 132 -1.99 -1.05 -3.38
C LEU A 132 -1.64 -1.31 -1.91
N ILE A 133 -2.41 -0.71 -1.01
CA ILE A 133 -2.43 -1.07 0.41
C ILE A 133 -3.36 -2.27 0.60
N THR A 134 -2.82 -3.31 1.24
CA THR A 134 -3.53 -4.55 1.58
C THR A 134 -3.52 -4.79 3.08
N VAL A 135 -4.41 -5.66 3.56
CA VAL A 135 -4.40 -6.14 4.94
C VAL A 135 -4.28 -7.66 4.91
N GLY A 136 -3.10 -8.18 5.24
CA GLY A 136 -2.78 -9.58 4.99
C GLY A 136 -2.81 -9.90 3.49
N ALA A 137 -3.58 -10.91 3.08
CA ALA A 137 -3.72 -11.32 1.69
C ALA A 137 -4.82 -10.56 0.93
N ASP A 138 -5.61 -9.75 1.63
CA ASP A 138 -6.80 -9.12 1.04
C ASP A 138 -6.46 -7.71 0.52
N ALA A 139 -6.57 -7.52 -0.80
CA ALA A 139 -6.59 -6.23 -1.45
C ALA A 139 -8.06 -5.83 -1.70
N GLY A 140 -8.48 -4.65 -1.24
CA GLY A 140 -9.81 -4.11 -1.60
C GLY A 140 -10.89 -4.12 -0.52
N ASP A 141 -10.53 -4.39 0.73
CA ASP A 141 -11.48 -4.37 1.85
C ASP A 141 -11.75 -2.97 2.44
N PHE A 142 -11.53 -1.92 1.63
CA PHE A 142 -11.80 -0.55 2.03
C PHE A 142 -13.05 -0.05 1.32
N GLN A 143 -13.93 0.57 2.10
CA GLN A 143 -15.15 1.18 1.59
C GLN A 143 -15.26 2.62 2.04
N MET A 144 -15.84 3.44 1.18
CA MET A 144 -16.15 4.81 1.51
C MET A 144 -17.56 4.89 2.07
N CYS A 145 -17.72 5.38 3.29
CA CYS A 145 -19.03 5.52 3.90
C CYS A 145 -19.22 6.95 4.38
N SER A 146 -20.40 7.51 4.10
CA SER A 146 -20.79 8.79 4.70
C SER A 146 -21.10 8.58 6.18
N ASN A 147 -20.43 9.34 7.04
CA ASN A 147 -20.72 9.36 8.47
C ASN A 147 -21.98 10.18 8.78
N VAL A 148 -22.43 10.19 10.03
CA VAL A 148 -23.63 10.91 10.49
C VAL A 148 -23.56 12.43 10.31
N GLN A 149 -22.38 12.99 10.04
CA GLN A 149 -22.13 14.41 9.79
C GLN A 149 -22.01 14.72 8.29
N GLY A 150 -22.20 13.72 7.41
CA GLY A 150 -22.09 13.88 5.96
C GLY A 150 -20.67 13.88 5.40
N HIS A 151 -19.66 13.55 6.21
CA HIS A 151 -18.28 13.39 5.77
C HIS A 151 -18.02 11.95 5.33
N SER A 152 -17.32 11.77 4.21
CA SER A 152 -16.98 10.46 3.67
C SER A 152 -15.68 9.95 4.30
N VAL A 153 -15.75 8.92 5.15
CA VAL A 153 -14.59 8.31 5.80
C VAL A 153 -14.37 6.87 5.32
N ILE A 154 -13.12 6.43 5.35
CA ILE A 154 -12.72 5.07 4.93
C ILE A 154 -13.04 4.10 6.06
N TYR A 155 -13.78 3.04 5.74
CA TYR A 155 -14.06 1.90 6.61
C TYR A 155 -13.30 0.67 6.13
N TYR A 156 -12.95 -0.22 7.06
CA TYR A 156 -12.40 -1.54 6.76
C TYR A 156 -13.47 -2.62 6.86
N LYS A 157 -13.59 -3.47 5.83
CA LYS A 157 -14.57 -4.58 5.72
C LYS A 157 -16.01 -4.18 6.10
N ALA A 158 -16.41 -2.94 5.82
CA ALA A 158 -17.80 -2.54 5.97
C ALA A 158 -18.66 -3.22 4.90
N HIS A 159 -19.95 -3.38 5.16
CA HIS A 159 -20.95 -3.82 4.19
C HIS A 159 -22.26 -3.09 4.50
N TYR A 160 -22.20 -1.75 4.47
CA TYR A 160 -23.37 -0.93 4.76
C TYR A 160 -24.03 -0.42 3.48
N PRO A 161 -25.37 -0.32 3.42
CA PRO A 161 -26.09 0.15 2.24
C PRO A 161 -25.75 1.60 1.82
N ASN A 162 -25.17 2.39 2.72
CA ASN A 162 -24.79 3.79 2.51
C ASN A 162 -23.29 3.98 2.21
N CYS A 163 -22.57 2.88 1.95
CA CYS A 163 -21.19 2.94 1.50
C CYS A 163 -21.13 2.80 -0.03
N GLU A 164 -20.19 3.49 -0.65
CA GLU A 164 -19.86 3.27 -2.06
C GLU A 164 -19.15 1.91 -2.19
N GLU A 165 -19.61 1.10 -3.15
CA GLU A 165 -19.01 -0.20 -3.44
C GLU A 165 -17.60 0.00 -4.02
N PHE A 166 -16.61 -0.30 -3.16
CA PHE A 166 -15.19 -0.45 -3.42
C PHE A 166 -14.39 0.82 -3.73
N SER A 167 -13.27 0.93 -3.03
CA SER A 167 -12.14 1.78 -3.40
C SER A 167 -10.89 1.15 -2.82
N PHE A 168 -10.08 0.52 -3.66
CA PHE A 168 -8.73 0.13 -3.28
C PHE A 168 -7.97 1.38 -2.84
N LEU A 169 -7.11 1.21 -1.86
CA LEU A 169 -6.20 2.26 -1.42
C LEU A 169 -4.91 2.12 -2.23
N GLN A 170 -4.65 3.07 -3.11
CA GLN A 170 -3.45 3.11 -3.94
C GLN A 170 -2.45 4.14 -3.41
N VAL A 171 -1.18 3.75 -3.39
CA VAL A 171 -0.06 4.65 -3.12
C VAL A 171 0.41 5.27 -4.41
N VAL A 172 0.57 6.58 -4.39
CA VAL A 172 1.04 7.37 -5.52
C VAL A 172 2.27 8.15 -5.07
N PRO A 173 3.39 8.08 -5.81
CA PRO A 173 4.56 8.90 -5.52
C PRO A 173 4.17 10.38 -5.42
N ARG A 174 4.74 11.08 -4.45
CA ARG A 174 4.41 12.50 -4.19
C ARG A 174 4.59 13.42 -5.41
N SER A 175 5.53 13.08 -6.30
CA SER A 175 5.80 13.81 -7.53
C SER A 175 4.70 13.72 -8.58
N GLU A 176 3.76 12.78 -8.44
CA GLU A 176 2.78 12.44 -9.49
C GLU A 176 1.38 12.97 -9.19
N VAL A 177 1.17 13.67 -8.06
CA VAL A 177 -0.16 14.16 -7.63
C VAL A 177 -0.38 15.65 -7.98
N LEU A 178 0.24 16.15 -9.05
CA LEU A 178 0.16 17.55 -9.49
C LEU A 178 -0.29 17.70 -10.94
#